data_AF-A0A364NB28-F1
#
_entry.id   AF-A0A364NB28-F1
#
_cell.length_a   1.000
_cell.length_b   1.000
_cell.length_c   1.000
_cell.angle_alpha   90.00
_cell.angle_beta   90.00
_cell.angle_gamma   90.00
#
_symmetry.space_group_name_H-M   'P 1'
#
loop_
_entity.id
_entity.type
_entity.pdbx_description
1 polymer ?
#
loop_
_entity_poly.entity_id
_entity_poly.type
_entity_poly.pdbx_seq_one_letter_code
_entity_poly.pdbx_strand_id
1 'polypeptide(L)'
;MTDDFDAAWYGTFKLSPDQPDPTPDSPYYPPEIYKTYDPNWREFIGTQLIQVVEEFQHLLSPALITSIEDSLEIAAIGGMRRNGTFPEDDNLTIGYSNPAMMRALVVGWIGARRNNSTYTTYANDQGTQILQLFQLDGADTLSEYNAPTYYGIDTWALGAQLKYGPPDTPMTAAAAYILPAVWQDLGAHFNGYLGNTVGPYDRAYTRDITMHSSVLSLCLWGLWGRAATPQPPKTEGDLLYDVAQGAAIALRAWNKPSPTLSPRMKPVS
;
A
#
# COMPACT_ATOMS: atom_id res chain seq x y z
N MET A 1 -8.79 17.94 -5.14
CA MET A 1 -9.52 16.90 -4.40
C MET A 1 -11.00 17.10 -4.68
N THR A 2 -11.76 16.02 -4.73
CA THR A 2 -13.20 16.02 -5.01
C THR A 2 -13.98 16.44 -3.75
N ASP A 3 -14.94 17.36 -3.87
CA ASP A 3 -15.58 18.06 -2.74
C ASP A 3 -17.06 17.71 -2.50
N ASP A 4 -17.71 17.02 -3.45
CA ASP A 4 -19.08 16.52 -3.27
C ASP A 4 -19.12 15.43 -2.19
N PHE A 5 -19.63 15.80 -1.00
CA PHE A 5 -19.71 14.91 0.15
C PHE A 5 -20.57 13.68 -0.13
N ASP A 6 -21.64 13.78 -0.89
CA ASP A 6 -22.54 12.64 -1.12
C ASP A 6 -22.01 11.70 -2.22
N ALA A 7 -21.05 12.16 -3.01
CA ALA A 7 -20.47 11.39 -4.09
C ALA A 7 -19.64 10.19 -3.64
N ALA A 8 -19.71 9.13 -4.45
CA ALA A 8 -18.88 7.93 -4.35
C ALA A 8 -17.36 8.21 -4.36
N TRP A 9 -16.97 9.26 -5.08
CA TRP A 9 -15.58 9.68 -5.24
C TRP A 9 -15.15 10.74 -4.22
N TYR A 10 -15.96 11.07 -3.21
CA TYR A 10 -15.60 12.07 -2.19
C TYR A 10 -14.22 11.79 -1.58
N GLY A 11 -13.39 12.82 -1.50
CA GLY A 11 -12.04 12.76 -0.94
C GLY A 11 -11.03 11.93 -1.72
N THR A 12 -11.40 11.38 -2.89
CA THR A 12 -10.43 10.75 -3.79
C THR A 12 -9.65 11.79 -4.60
N PHE A 13 -8.56 11.33 -5.19
CA PHE A 13 -7.68 12.13 -6.02
C PHE A 13 -7.98 11.87 -7.50
N LYS A 14 -7.80 12.92 -8.30
CA LYS A 14 -7.94 12.87 -9.75
C LYS A 14 -6.70 12.25 -10.38
N LEU A 15 -6.90 11.47 -11.45
CA LEU A 15 -5.88 10.97 -12.37
C LEU A 15 -4.93 12.06 -12.86
N SER A 16 -5.49 13.23 -13.14
CA SER A 16 -4.75 14.42 -13.51
C SER A 16 -5.41 15.69 -12.97
N PRO A 17 -4.66 16.79 -12.79
CA PRO A 17 -5.24 18.04 -12.29
C PRO A 17 -6.37 18.60 -13.16
N ASP A 18 -6.35 18.33 -14.46
CA ASP A 18 -7.31 18.80 -15.46
C ASP A 18 -8.49 17.84 -15.69
N GLN A 19 -8.48 16.65 -15.08
CA GLN A 19 -9.59 15.72 -15.16
C GLN A 19 -10.88 16.36 -14.59
N PRO A 20 -12.02 16.29 -15.30
CA PRO A 20 -13.29 16.74 -14.75
C PRO A 20 -13.73 15.83 -13.61
N ASP A 21 -14.57 16.35 -12.72
CA ASP A 21 -15.26 15.48 -11.76
C ASP A 21 -16.30 14.63 -12.51
N PRO A 22 -16.50 13.35 -12.09
CA PRO A 22 -17.58 12.55 -12.63
C PRO A 22 -18.92 13.30 -12.52
N THR A 23 -19.67 13.32 -13.61
CA THR A 23 -20.93 14.06 -13.69
C THR A 23 -22.08 13.08 -13.81
N PRO A 24 -23.00 13.01 -12.82
CA PRO A 24 -24.21 12.21 -12.91
C PRO A 24 -24.96 12.47 -14.22
N ASP A 25 -25.49 11.41 -14.84
CA ASP A 25 -26.25 11.45 -16.11
C ASP A 25 -25.48 11.98 -17.34
N SER A 26 -24.16 12.19 -17.24
CA SER A 26 -23.34 12.61 -18.38
C SER A 26 -23.08 11.45 -19.34
N PRO A 27 -23.29 11.62 -20.66
CA PRO A 27 -22.93 10.61 -21.65
C PRO A 27 -21.41 10.54 -21.91
N TYR A 28 -20.64 11.53 -21.43
CA TYR A 28 -19.21 11.65 -21.72
C TYR A 28 -18.33 11.26 -20.53
N TYR A 29 -18.81 11.51 -19.31
CA TYR A 29 -18.03 11.29 -18.08
C TYR A 29 -18.91 10.91 -16.89
N PRO A 30 -19.70 9.82 -16.99
CA PRO A 30 -20.55 9.35 -15.91
C PRO A 30 -19.70 8.83 -14.73
N PRO A 31 -20.25 8.78 -13.51
CA PRO A 31 -19.58 8.15 -12.38
C PRO A 31 -19.45 6.64 -12.60
N GLU A 32 -18.21 6.17 -12.68
CA GLU A 32 -17.89 4.76 -12.89
C GLU A 32 -16.61 4.40 -12.14
N ILE A 33 -16.75 3.51 -11.15
CA ILE A 33 -15.65 3.06 -10.30
C ILE A 33 -14.56 2.41 -11.16
N TYR A 34 -13.30 2.72 -10.87
CA TYR A 34 -12.12 2.27 -11.61
C TYR A 34 -12.02 2.75 -13.06
N LYS A 35 -12.90 3.66 -13.51
CA LYS A 35 -12.80 4.31 -14.83
C LYS A 35 -12.76 5.82 -14.75
N THR A 36 -13.79 6.45 -14.22
CA THR A 36 -13.84 7.93 -14.09
C THR A 36 -13.40 8.41 -12.72
N TYR A 37 -13.34 7.52 -11.74
CA TYR A 37 -12.65 7.72 -10.47
C TYR A 37 -12.14 6.39 -9.93
N ASP A 38 -11.08 6.42 -9.13
CA ASP A 38 -10.63 5.24 -8.38
C ASP A 38 -10.66 5.58 -6.88
N PRO A 39 -11.49 4.90 -6.07
CA PRO A 39 -11.58 5.19 -4.65
C PRO A 39 -10.32 4.73 -3.88
N ASN A 40 -9.53 3.78 -4.39
CA ASN A 40 -8.30 3.32 -3.74
C ASN A 40 -7.21 4.40 -3.75
N TRP A 41 -7.31 5.39 -4.64
CA TRP A 41 -6.35 6.46 -4.74
C TRP A 41 -6.23 7.28 -3.45
N ARG A 42 -7.29 7.32 -2.62
CA ARG A 42 -7.23 7.91 -1.28
C ARG A 42 -6.13 7.27 -0.45
N GLU A 43 -6.09 5.95 -0.45
CA GLU A 43 -5.15 5.16 0.34
C GLU A 43 -3.73 5.23 -0.25
N PHE A 44 -3.58 5.04 -1.56
CA PHE A 44 -2.26 5.08 -2.22
C PHE A 44 -1.60 6.46 -2.13
N ILE A 45 -2.32 7.52 -2.53
CA ILE A 45 -1.78 8.88 -2.48
C ILE A 45 -1.71 9.38 -1.04
N GLY A 46 -2.69 9.03 -0.19
CA GLY A 46 -2.70 9.41 1.21
C GLY A 46 -1.48 8.89 1.96
N THR A 47 -1.11 7.63 1.80
CA THR A 47 0.10 7.08 2.43
C THR A 47 1.39 7.69 1.88
N GLN A 48 1.41 8.10 0.61
CA GLN A 48 2.54 8.84 0.04
C GLN A 48 2.66 10.26 0.61
N LEU A 49 1.54 10.96 0.80
CA LEU A 49 1.51 12.28 1.43
C LEU A 49 1.96 12.21 2.90
N ILE A 50 1.59 11.16 3.62
CA ILE A 50 2.09 10.90 4.98
C ILE A 50 3.61 10.78 4.96
N GLN A 51 4.18 9.97 4.06
CA GLN A 51 5.65 9.88 3.93
C GLN A 51 6.27 11.25 3.60
N VAL A 52 5.65 12.06 2.75
CA VAL A 52 6.14 13.40 2.42
C VAL A 52 6.23 14.28 3.67
N VAL A 53 5.19 14.29 4.51
CA VAL A 53 5.19 15.07 5.76
C VAL A 53 6.20 14.50 6.75
N GLU A 54 6.22 13.20 6.99
CA GLU A 54 7.10 12.57 7.97
C GLU A 54 8.59 12.74 7.63
N GLU A 55 8.96 12.56 6.36
CA GLU A 55 10.37 12.61 5.93
C GLU A 55 10.84 14.03 5.57
N PHE A 56 9.94 14.86 5.02
CA PHE A 56 10.34 16.08 4.32
C PHE A 56 9.63 17.36 4.80
N GLN A 57 8.87 17.35 5.90
CA GLN A 57 8.23 18.57 6.43
C GLN A 57 9.19 19.76 6.59
N HIS A 58 10.47 19.51 6.87
CA HIS A 58 11.51 20.54 7.01
C HIS A 58 11.82 21.30 5.70
N LEU A 59 11.40 20.77 4.55
CA LEU A 59 11.50 21.40 3.23
C LEU A 59 10.21 22.08 2.79
N LEU A 60 9.11 21.93 3.55
CA LEU A 60 7.78 22.41 3.19
C LEU A 60 7.41 23.65 4.01
N SER A 61 6.58 24.52 3.43
CA SER A 61 6.02 25.63 4.19
C SER A 61 4.95 25.11 5.17
N PRO A 62 4.74 25.77 6.32
CA PRO A 62 3.67 25.41 7.26
C PRO A 62 2.27 25.38 6.60
N ALA A 63 2.04 26.30 5.65
CA ALA A 63 0.79 26.35 4.89
C ALA A 63 0.59 25.10 4.03
N LEU A 64 1.65 24.63 3.34
CA LEU A 64 1.57 23.41 2.53
C LEU A 64 1.36 22.16 3.39
N ILE A 65 2.02 22.05 4.54
CA ILE A 65 1.79 20.95 5.49
C ILE A 65 0.32 20.94 5.93
N THR A 66 -0.24 22.10 6.28
CA THR A 66 -1.65 22.22 6.66
C THR A 66 -2.57 21.77 5.52
N SER A 67 -2.31 22.20 4.28
CA SER A 67 -3.09 21.76 3.11
C SER A 67 -3.01 20.25 2.86
N ILE A 68 -1.86 19.62 3.12
CA ILE A 68 -1.72 18.16 3.05
C ILE A 68 -2.55 17.49 4.15
N GLU A 69 -2.50 17.98 5.38
CA GLU A 69 -3.30 17.46 6.49
C GLU A 69 -4.81 17.59 6.24
N ASP A 70 -5.27 18.74 5.73
CA ASP A 70 -6.68 18.96 5.37
C ASP A 70 -7.13 18.01 4.26
N SER A 71 -6.27 17.81 3.25
CA SER A 71 -6.49 16.83 2.18
C SER A 71 -6.60 15.41 2.75
N LEU A 72 -5.72 15.01 3.67
CA LEU A 72 -5.77 13.70 4.32
C LEU A 72 -7.01 13.51 5.21
N GLU A 73 -7.50 14.57 5.83
CA GLU A 73 -8.72 14.53 6.64
C GLU A 73 -9.95 14.26 5.78
N ILE A 74 -10.08 14.93 4.63
CA ILE A 74 -11.14 14.67 3.66
C ILE A 74 -11.02 13.24 3.10
N ALA A 75 -9.81 12.80 2.75
CA ALA A 75 -9.56 11.45 2.27
C ALA A 75 -9.94 10.39 3.33
N ALA A 76 -9.66 10.64 4.61
CA ALA A 76 -10.03 9.75 5.71
C ALA A 76 -11.55 9.61 5.84
N ILE A 77 -12.31 10.70 5.73
CA ILE A 77 -13.78 10.65 5.73
C ILE A 77 -14.29 9.79 4.57
N GLY A 78 -13.76 9.99 3.35
CA GLY A 78 -14.11 9.17 2.19
C GLY A 78 -13.77 7.69 2.38
N GLY A 79 -12.58 7.39 2.93
CA GLY A 79 -12.12 6.02 3.19
C GLY A 79 -12.93 5.28 4.25
N MET A 80 -13.36 5.98 5.32
CA MET A 80 -14.20 5.42 6.39
C MET A 80 -15.61 5.04 5.93
N ARG A 81 -16.09 5.61 4.82
CA ARG A 81 -17.41 5.30 4.24
C ARG A 81 -17.42 4.03 3.39
N ARG A 82 -16.24 3.51 3.03
CA ARG A 82 -16.12 2.30 2.22
C ARG A 82 -16.21 1.05 3.07
N ASN A 83 -17.04 0.12 2.63
CA ASN A 83 -17.24 -1.16 3.30
C ASN A 83 -17.33 -2.34 2.32
N GLY A 84 -16.96 -2.13 1.04
CA GLY A 84 -17.10 -3.14 -0.01
C GLY A 84 -18.53 -3.27 -0.57
N THR A 85 -19.41 -2.32 -0.26
CA THR A 85 -20.77 -2.25 -0.84
C THR A 85 -21.18 -0.83 -1.23
N PHE A 86 -20.50 0.19 -0.69
CA PHE A 86 -20.67 1.58 -1.08
C PHE A 86 -19.32 2.25 -1.36
N PRO A 87 -19.15 2.91 -2.53
CA PRO A 87 -20.13 3.02 -3.62
C PRO A 87 -20.51 1.68 -4.26
N GLU A 88 -21.53 1.68 -5.13
CA GLU A 88 -21.86 0.49 -5.92
C GLU A 88 -20.60 -0.04 -6.63
N ASP A 89 -20.45 -1.36 -6.66
CA ASP A 89 -19.24 -2.07 -7.14
C ASP A 89 -17.95 -1.81 -6.35
N ASP A 90 -18.03 -1.17 -5.17
CA ASP A 90 -16.91 -1.14 -4.23
C ASP A 90 -16.52 -2.54 -3.77
N ASN A 91 -15.24 -2.74 -3.52
CA ASN A 91 -14.68 -4.02 -3.07
C ASN A 91 -13.76 -3.87 -1.86
N LEU A 92 -13.69 -2.68 -1.24
CA LEU A 92 -12.86 -2.44 -0.06
C LEU A 92 -13.48 -3.04 1.21
N THR A 93 -13.38 -4.36 1.28
CA THR A 93 -13.54 -5.14 2.51
C THR A 93 -12.23 -5.16 3.30
N ILE A 94 -12.25 -5.66 4.53
CA ILE A 94 -11.02 -5.93 5.30
C ILE A 94 -10.07 -6.90 4.59
N GLY A 95 -10.62 -7.82 3.77
CA GLY A 95 -9.85 -8.77 2.98
C GLY A 95 -9.18 -8.15 1.76
N TYR A 96 -9.50 -6.91 1.37
CA TYR A 96 -8.70 -6.22 0.37
C TYR A 96 -7.44 -5.69 1.05
N SER A 97 -6.45 -6.56 1.22
CA SER A 97 -5.32 -6.42 2.15
C SER A 97 -4.63 -5.07 2.08
N ASN A 98 -4.01 -4.75 0.95
CA ASN A 98 -3.19 -3.55 0.90
C ASN A 98 -3.99 -2.24 1.07
N PRO A 99 -5.13 -2.00 0.40
CA PRO A 99 -5.85 -0.75 0.61
C PRO A 99 -6.50 -0.70 2.00
N ALA A 100 -6.92 -1.84 2.58
CA ALA A 100 -7.44 -1.86 3.96
C ALA A 100 -6.36 -1.44 4.97
N MET A 101 -5.14 -1.95 4.84
CA MET A 101 -4.00 -1.57 5.69
C MET A 101 -3.60 -0.10 5.50
N MET A 102 -3.58 0.39 4.26
CA MET A 102 -3.30 1.79 3.95
C MET A 102 -4.40 2.73 4.46
N ARG A 103 -5.68 2.34 4.38
CA ARG A 103 -6.80 3.08 4.97
C ARG A 103 -6.62 3.23 6.48
N ALA A 104 -6.30 2.15 7.17
CA ALA A 104 -6.03 2.20 8.61
C ALA A 104 -4.89 3.18 8.95
N LEU A 105 -3.84 3.24 8.11
CA LEU A 105 -2.75 4.20 8.27
C LEU A 105 -3.24 5.63 8.06
N VAL A 106 -3.89 5.92 6.94
CA VAL A 106 -4.34 7.27 6.58
C VAL A 106 -5.26 7.83 7.65
N VAL A 107 -6.30 7.06 8.02
CA VAL A 107 -7.29 7.48 9.03
C VAL A 107 -6.63 7.61 10.40
N GLY A 108 -5.80 6.64 10.81
CA GLY A 108 -5.15 6.65 12.12
C GLY A 108 -4.15 7.80 12.28
N TRP A 109 -3.33 8.04 11.27
CA TRP A 109 -2.31 9.09 11.28
C TRP A 109 -2.93 10.49 11.36
N ILE A 110 -3.91 10.80 10.49
CA ILE A 110 -4.56 12.12 10.54
C ILE A 110 -5.43 12.28 11.78
N GLY A 111 -6.05 11.19 12.25
CA GLY A 111 -6.76 11.14 13.53
C GLY A 111 -5.87 11.51 14.71
N ALA A 112 -4.66 10.94 14.79
CA ALA A 112 -3.69 11.27 15.82
C ALA A 112 -3.22 12.74 15.70
N ARG A 113 -2.90 13.22 14.50
CA ARG A 113 -2.46 14.62 14.30
C ARG A 113 -3.53 15.66 14.65
N ARG A 114 -4.80 15.35 14.39
CA ARG A 114 -5.94 16.24 14.68
C ARG A 114 -6.54 16.02 16.07
N ASN A 115 -6.03 15.06 16.87
CA ASN A 115 -6.67 14.61 18.11
C ASN A 115 -8.14 14.20 17.91
N ASN A 116 -8.47 13.56 16.78
CA ASN A 116 -9.82 13.15 16.42
C ASN A 116 -10.07 11.69 16.82
N SER A 117 -10.81 11.51 17.93
CA SER A 117 -11.08 10.19 18.49
C SER A 117 -11.92 9.29 17.60
N THR A 118 -12.78 9.85 16.73
CA THR A 118 -13.58 9.08 15.77
C THR A 118 -12.66 8.35 14.80
N TYR A 119 -11.66 9.06 14.28
CA TYR A 119 -10.72 8.50 13.30
C TYR A 119 -9.80 7.47 13.95
N THR A 120 -9.23 7.79 15.12
CA THR A 120 -8.36 6.84 15.82
C THR A 120 -9.13 5.58 16.24
N THR A 121 -10.39 5.71 16.68
CA THR A 121 -11.23 4.55 17.01
C THR A 121 -11.51 3.69 15.79
N TYR A 122 -11.87 4.30 14.66
CA TYR A 122 -12.06 3.58 13.40
C TYR A 122 -10.78 2.83 12.99
N ALA A 123 -9.63 3.52 12.97
CA ALA A 123 -8.36 2.91 12.57
C ALA A 123 -7.94 1.75 13.48
N ASN A 124 -8.19 1.86 14.79
CA ASN A 124 -7.91 0.81 15.77
C ASN A 124 -8.79 -0.42 15.56
N ASP A 125 -10.07 -0.22 15.28
CA ASP A 125 -11.01 -1.29 14.92
C ASP A 125 -10.57 -2.01 13.64
N GLN A 126 -10.24 -1.25 12.58
CA GLN A 126 -9.72 -1.81 11.33
C GLN A 126 -8.44 -2.62 11.55
N GLY A 127 -7.47 -2.10 12.32
CA GLY A 127 -6.23 -2.82 12.63
C GLY A 127 -6.46 -4.14 13.36
N THR A 128 -7.44 -4.16 14.27
CA THR A 128 -7.85 -5.37 14.99
C THR A 128 -8.45 -6.40 14.03
N GLN A 129 -9.38 -5.98 13.16
CA GLN A 129 -10.02 -6.87 12.19
C GLN A 129 -9.04 -7.42 11.16
N ILE A 130 -8.08 -6.61 10.70
CA ILE A 130 -7.02 -7.05 9.78
C ILE A 130 -6.19 -8.16 10.41
N LEU A 131 -5.74 -7.98 11.66
CA LEU A 131 -4.96 -9.02 12.35
C LEU A 131 -5.79 -10.30 12.58
N GLN A 132 -7.05 -10.15 12.99
CA GLN A 132 -7.96 -11.28 13.18
C GLN A 132 -8.17 -12.06 11.88
N LEU A 133 -8.34 -11.37 10.75
CA LEU A 133 -8.49 -12.02 9.44
C LEU A 133 -7.19 -12.71 9.03
N PHE A 134 -6.04 -12.07 9.24
CA PHE A 134 -4.72 -12.65 8.92
C PHE A 134 -4.49 -13.97 9.67
N GLN A 135 -4.87 -14.02 10.95
CA GLN A 135 -4.70 -15.18 11.83
C GLN A 135 -5.86 -16.18 11.77
N LEU A 136 -6.87 -15.94 10.93
CA LEU A 136 -8.08 -16.76 10.88
C LEU A 136 -7.70 -18.23 10.64
N ASP A 137 -8.24 -19.11 11.48
CA ASP A 137 -7.97 -20.55 11.46
C ASP A 137 -6.47 -20.93 11.49
N GLY A 138 -5.61 -20.06 12.03
CA GLY A 138 -4.16 -20.26 12.11
C GLY A 138 -3.45 -20.16 10.77
N ALA A 139 -4.05 -19.46 9.79
CA ALA A 139 -3.51 -19.38 8.43
C ALA A 139 -2.26 -18.48 8.31
N ASP A 140 -2.18 -17.40 9.08
CA ASP A 140 -1.13 -16.37 8.98
C ASP A 140 -0.88 -15.92 7.53
N THR A 141 -1.97 -15.58 6.82
CA THR A 141 -1.94 -15.22 5.40
C THR A 141 -2.74 -13.96 5.10
N LEU A 142 -2.28 -13.18 4.12
CA LEU A 142 -3.09 -12.13 3.50
C LEU A 142 -4.01 -12.73 2.44
N SER A 143 -5.13 -12.05 2.15
CA SER A 143 -6.08 -12.51 1.13
C SER A 143 -5.52 -12.39 -0.29
N GLU A 144 -4.66 -11.40 -0.57
CA GLU A 144 -3.91 -11.29 -1.84
C GLU A 144 -2.68 -12.22 -1.84
N TYR A 145 -2.89 -13.48 -1.46
CA TYR A 145 -1.85 -14.46 -1.15
C TYR A 145 -0.84 -14.66 -2.29
N ASN A 146 0.44 -14.54 -1.95
CA ASN A 146 1.61 -14.78 -2.78
C ASN A 146 1.60 -14.04 -4.13
N ALA A 147 0.75 -13.04 -4.31
CA ALA A 147 0.67 -12.27 -5.54
C ALA A 147 1.88 -11.31 -5.61
N PRO A 148 2.82 -11.44 -6.57
CA PRO A 148 4.07 -10.68 -6.52
C PRO A 148 3.87 -9.16 -6.56
N THR A 149 2.87 -8.66 -7.28
CA THR A 149 2.53 -7.23 -7.23
C THR A 149 2.03 -6.84 -5.84
N TYR A 150 1.12 -7.63 -5.25
CA TYR A 150 0.47 -7.24 -4.00
C TYR A 150 1.32 -7.49 -2.77
N TYR A 151 2.09 -8.56 -2.68
CA TYR A 151 3.08 -8.71 -1.60
C TYR A 151 4.09 -7.56 -1.55
N GLY A 152 4.43 -6.99 -2.72
CA GLY A 152 5.22 -5.75 -2.79
C GLY A 152 4.48 -4.55 -2.19
N ILE A 153 3.20 -4.38 -2.49
CA ILE A 153 2.37 -3.29 -1.97
C ILE A 153 1.99 -3.50 -0.49
N ASP A 154 1.78 -4.73 -0.04
CA ASP A 154 1.58 -5.10 1.36
C ASP A 154 2.82 -4.78 2.18
N THR A 155 4.00 -5.10 1.66
CA THR A 155 5.29 -4.70 2.24
C THR A 155 5.36 -3.19 2.40
N TRP A 156 4.88 -2.43 1.41
CA TRP A 156 4.69 -0.99 1.57
C TRP A 156 3.68 -0.71 2.69
N ALA A 157 2.43 -1.13 2.62
CA ALA A 157 1.42 -0.76 3.61
C ALA A 157 1.88 -1.05 5.07
N LEU A 158 2.45 -2.23 5.31
CA LEU A 158 2.96 -2.66 6.60
C LEU A 158 4.20 -1.87 7.05
N GLY A 159 5.17 -1.66 6.16
CA GLY A 159 6.34 -0.84 6.47
C GLY A 159 5.97 0.63 6.75
N ALA A 160 4.90 1.12 6.12
CA ALA A 160 4.36 2.46 6.36
C ALA A 160 3.80 2.56 7.78
N GLN A 161 3.05 1.54 8.21
CA GLN A 161 2.50 1.47 9.56
C GLN A 161 3.62 1.46 10.60
N LEU A 162 4.65 0.65 10.40
CA LEU A 162 5.78 0.58 11.34
C LEU A 162 6.56 1.89 11.47
N LYS A 163 6.69 2.64 10.37
CA LYS A 163 7.53 3.85 10.36
C LYS A 163 6.75 5.12 10.69
N TYR A 164 5.50 5.21 10.25
CA TYR A 164 4.69 6.44 10.29
C TYR A 164 3.40 6.27 11.09
N GLY A 165 2.93 5.04 11.34
CA GLY A 165 1.71 4.80 12.10
C GLY A 165 1.82 5.36 13.52
N PRO A 166 0.71 5.84 14.11
CA PRO A 166 0.73 6.26 15.51
C PRO A 166 1.18 5.10 16.42
N PRO A 167 2.07 5.37 17.39
CA PRO A 167 2.58 4.34 18.29
C PRO A 167 1.44 3.72 19.11
N ASP A 168 1.65 2.49 19.58
CA ASP A 168 0.73 1.75 20.46
C ASP A 168 -0.69 1.56 19.89
N THR A 169 -0.84 1.56 18.56
CA THR A 169 -2.10 1.25 17.87
C THR A 169 -2.17 -0.22 17.44
N PRO A 170 -3.37 -0.83 17.38
CA PRO A 170 -3.55 -2.21 16.93
C PRO A 170 -2.93 -2.48 15.55
N MET A 171 -3.06 -1.56 14.59
CA MET A 171 -2.52 -1.76 13.25
C MET A 171 -0.98 -1.69 13.21
N THR A 172 -0.36 -0.81 14.01
CA THR A 172 1.10 -0.75 14.11
C THR A 172 1.67 -2.01 14.77
N ALA A 173 1.00 -2.51 15.82
CA ALA A 173 1.35 -3.78 16.44
C ALA A 173 1.12 -4.97 15.50
N ALA A 174 0.00 -5.00 14.76
CA ALA A 174 -0.28 -6.01 13.75
C ALA A 174 0.78 -6.01 12.65
N ALA A 175 1.21 -4.83 12.18
CA ALA A 175 2.25 -4.72 11.17
C ALA A 175 3.58 -5.34 11.60
N ALA A 176 3.94 -5.25 12.88
CA ALA A 176 5.15 -5.85 13.45
C ALA A 176 5.09 -7.39 13.46
N TYR A 177 3.90 -7.97 13.37
CA TYR A 177 3.67 -9.41 13.28
C TYR A 177 3.50 -9.88 11.83
N ILE A 178 2.63 -9.21 11.06
CA ILE A 178 2.25 -9.59 9.70
C ILE A 178 3.44 -9.44 8.75
N LEU A 179 4.24 -8.37 8.85
CA LEU A 179 5.35 -8.14 7.91
C LEU A 179 6.39 -9.28 7.95
N PRO A 180 6.93 -9.68 9.12
CA PRO A 180 7.81 -10.85 9.18
C PRO A 180 7.19 -12.13 8.62
N ALA A 181 5.90 -12.38 8.88
CA ALA A 181 5.21 -13.57 8.38
C ALA A 181 5.08 -13.58 6.85
N VAL A 182 4.70 -12.45 6.24
CA VAL A 182 4.67 -12.28 4.77
C VAL A 182 6.06 -12.51 4.15
N TRP A 183 7.13 -11.98 4.77
CA TRP A 183 8.50 -12.19 4.28
C TRP A 183 8.98 -13.64 4.47
N GLN A 184 8.56 -14.31 5.54
CA GLN A 184 8.84 -15.73 5.75
C GLN A 184 8.13 -16.59 4.68
N ASP A 185 6.87 -16.30 4.40
CA ASP A 185 6.08 -16.96 3.36
C ASP A 185 6.70 -16.75 1.96
N LEU A 186 7.08 -15.50 1.64
CA LEU A 186 7.80 -15.20 0.42
C LEU A 186 9.11 -16.00 0.33
N GLY A 187 9.87 -16.08 1.42
CA GLY A 187 11.11 -16.86 1.47
C GLY A 187 10.88 -18.36 1.23
N ALA A 188 9.76 -18.91 1.68
CA ALA A 188 9.38 -20.30 1.45
C ALA A 188 9.00 -20.57 -0.03
N HIS A 189 8.44 -19.56 -0.71
CA HIS A 189 8.00 -19.66 -2.11
C HIS A 189 9.01 -19.12 -3.11
N PHE A 190 10.08 -18.46 -2.68
CA PHE A 190 11.06 -17.87 -3.59
C PHE A 190 12.10 -18.90 -4.05
N ASN A 191 12.16 -19.13 -5.36
CA ASN A 191 13.22 -19.91 -5.99
C ASN A 191 14.38 -18.99 -6.38
N GLY A 192 15.47 -19.03 -5.60
CA GLY A 192 16.65 -18.21 -5.84
C GLY A 192 17.41 -18.50 -7.14
N TYR A 193 17.30 -19.72 -7.68
CA TYR A 193 17.92 -20.07 -8.97
C TYR A 193 17.17 -19.45 -10.15
N LEU A 194 15.84 -19.49 -10.10
CA LEU A 194 14.97 -18.91 -11.13
C LEU A 194 14.75 -17.41 -10.94
N GLY A 195 15.03 -16.88 -9.75
CA GLY A 195 14.71 -15.50 -9.39
C GLY A 195 13.20 -15.24 -9.46
N ASN A 196 12.39 -16.20 -9.01
CA ASN A 196 10.94 -16.10 -9.13
C ASN A 196 10.23 -16.74 -7.94
N THR A 197 9.03 -16.30 -7.63
CA THR A 197 8.14 -16.98 -6.70
C THR A 197 7.54 -18.21 -7.36
N VAL A 198 7.19 -19.23 -6.58
CA VAL A 198 6.35 -20.35 -7.02
C VAL A 198 4.96 -20.22 -6.40
N GLY A 199 3.94 -20.71 -7.10
CA GLY A 199 2.57 -20.65 -6.61
C GLY A 199 2.32 -21.56 -5.39
N PRO A 200 1.08 -21.57 -4.86
CA PRO A 200 -0.13 -20.97 -5.47
C PRO A 200 -0.16 -19.44 -5.34
N TYR A 201 -0.94 -18.78 -6.20
CA TYR A 201 -1.13 -17.33 -6.20
C TYR A 201 -2.63 -17.02 -6.16
N ASP A 202 -3.04 -16.02 -5.38
CA ASP A 202 -4.38 -15.44 -5.51
C ASP A 202 -4.53 -14.73 -6.86
N ARG A 203 -3.53 -13.90 -7.21
CA ARG A 203 -3.47 -13.18 -8.50
C ARG A 203 -2.06 -13.14 -9.08
N ALA A 204 -1.98 -13.26 -10.39
CA ALA A 204 -0.74 -13.14 -11.15
C ALA A 204 -0.99 -12.33 -12.45
N TYR A 205 -0.54 -11.07 -12.48
CA TYR A 205 -0.48 -10.26 -13.70
C TYR A 205 0.56 -10.80 -14.70
N THR A 206 1.52 -11.56 -14.17
CA THR A 206 2.57 -12.30 -14.86
C THR A 206 2.88 -13.55 -14.04
N ARG A 207 3.41 -14.60 -14.68
CA ARG A 207 4.00 -15.75 -13.97
C ARG A 207 5.51 -15.61 -13.79
N ASP A 208 6.11 -14.60 -14.39
CA ASP A 208 7.56 -14.40 -14.43
C ASP A 208 7.93 -12.97 -14.02
N ILE A 209 8.39 -12.83 -12.77
CA ILE A 209 8.85 -11.53 -12.24
C ILE A 209 10.18 -11.07 -12.86
N THR A 210 10.86 -11.94 -13.62
CA THR A 210 12.05 -11.56 -14.40
C THR A 210 11.70 -10.91 -15.73
N MET A 211 10.42 -10.91 -16.11
CA MET A 211 9.92 -10.32 -17.36
C MET A 211 8.93 -9.18 -17.13
N HIS A 212 8.57 -8.92 -15.86
CA HIS A 212 7.57 -7.93 -15.49
C HIS A 212 8.00 -7.18 -14.22
N SER A 213 7.82 -5.86 -14.18
CA SER A 213 8.20 -5.01 -13.04
C SER A 213 7.17 -5.13 -11.90
N SER A 214 6.90 -6.35 -11.42
CA SER A 214 6.07 -6.55 -10.24
C SER A 214 6.62 -5.74 -9.07
N VAL A 215 5.74 -5.16 -8.25
CA VAL A 215 6.16 -4.28 -7.14
C VAL A 215 7.11 -5.01 -6.19
N LEU A 216 6.90 -6.30 -5.92
CA LEU A 216 7.86 -7.08 -5.13
C LEU A 216 9.25 -7.05 -5.74
N SER A 217 9.39 -7.24 -7.06
CA SER A 217 10.69 -7.17 -7.73
C SER A 217 11.35 -5.80 -7.46
N LEU A 218 10.60 -4.70 -7.51
CA LEU A 218 11.07 -3.35 -7.22
C LEU A 218 11.48 -3.20 -5.74
N CYS A 219 10.75 -3.81 -4.80
CA CYS A 219 11.16 -3.89 -3.40
C CYS A 219 12.52 -4.58 -3.26
N LEU A 220 12.69 -5.76 -3.89
CA LEU A 220 13.94 -6.50 -3.83
C LEU A 220 15.09 -5.68 -4.43
N TRP A 221 14.86 -5.03 -5.58
CA TRP A 221 15.83 -4.11 -6.19
C TRP A 221 16.21 -2.99 -5.21
N GLY A 222 15.24 -2.32 -4.57
CA GLY A 222 15.52 -1.28 -3.58
C GLY A 222 16.37 -1.77 -2.40
N LEU A 223 16.18 -3.03 -1.98
CA LEU A 223 16.88 -3.63 -0.84
C LEU A 223 18.31 -4.11 -1.14
N TRP A 224 18.49 -4.82 -2.25
CA TRP A 224 19.73 -5.53 -2.54
C TRP A 224 20.44 -5.05 -3.80
N GLY A 225 19.83 -4.13 -4.55
CA GLY A 225 20.36 -3.61 -5.80
C GLY A 225 20.07 -4.55 -6.98
N ARG A 226 19.99 -3.96 -8.18
CA ARG A 226 19.54 -4.65 -9.39
C ARG A 226 20.36 -5.89 -9.73
N ALA A 227 21.65 -5.89 -9.43
CA ALA A 227 22.55 -7.00 -9.75
C ALA A 227 22.28 -8.26 -8.92
N ALA A 228 21.63 -8.12 -7.76
CA ALA A 228 21.35 -9.22 -6.83
C ALA A 228 19.88 -9.70 -6.90
N THR A 229 19.05 -9.11 -7.76
CA THR A 229 17.59 -9.26 -7.71
C THR A 229 17.03 -9.56 -9.10
N PRO A 230 15.99 -10.41 -9.22
CA PRO A 230 15.31 -10.62 -10.47
C PRO A 230 14.63 -9.33 -10.91
N GLN A 231 14.98 -8.86 -12.10
CA GLN A 231 14.45 -7.64 -12.71
C GLN A 231 14.27 -7.86 -14.20
N PRO A 232 13.21 -7.28 -14.80
CA PRO A 232 13.05 -7.20 -16.25
C PRO A 232 14.33 -6.71 -16.93
N PRO A 233 14.60 -7.15 -18.17
CA PRO A 233 15.65 -6.57 -18.99
C PRO A 233 15.59 -5.05 -18.94
N LYS A 234 16.77 -4.40 -18.88
CA LYS A 234 16.81 -2.94 -18.96
C LYS A 234 16.09 -2.51 -20.24
N THR A 235 15.41 -1.37 -20.18
CA THR A 235 14.58 -0.80 -21.27
C THR A 235 13.30 -1.56 -21.59
N GLU A 236 12.96 -2.62 -20.85
CA GLU A 236 11.61 -3.17 -20.89
C GLU A 236 10.64 -2.18 -20.22
N GLY A 237 9.55 -1.83 -20.90
CA GLY A 237 8.67 -0.72 -20.54
C GLY A 237 7.52 -1.11 -19.60
N ASP A 238 7.52 -2.34 -19.12
CA ASP A 238 6.38 -2.90 -18.38
C ASP A 238 6.29 -2.33 -16.97
N LEU A 239 5.13 -1.75 -16.64
CA LEU A 239 4.79 -1.08 -15.37
C LEU A 239 5.82 -0.03 -14.88
N LEU A 240 6.33 0.82 -15.78
CA LEU A 240 7.21 1.94 -15.39
C LEU A 240 6.58 2.89 -14.36
N TYR A 241 5.25 2.95 -14.28
CA TYR A 241 4.54 3.76 -13.28
C TYR A 241 4.86 3.33 -11.84
N ASP A 242 5.03 2.02 -11.61
CA ASP A 242 5.29 1.46 -10.27
C ASP A 242 6.75 1.67 -9.83
N VAL A 243 7.67 1.95 -10.77
CA VAL A 243 9.09 2.25 -10.46
C VAL A 243 9.20 3.46 -9.52
N ALA A 244 8.30 4.44 -9.65
CA ALA A 244 8.25 5.58 -8.74
C ALA A 244 8.02 5.15 -7.27
N GLN A 245 7.27 4.07 -7.05
CA GLN A 245 7.01 3.52 -5.73
C GLN A 245 8.25 2.84 -5.13
N GLY A 246 9.18 2.36 -5.97
CA GLY A 246 10.46 1.79 -5.52
C GLY A 246 11.30 2.76 -4.69
N ALA A 247 11.34 4.05 -5.06
CA ALA A 247 12.04 5.07 -4.27
C ALA A 247 11.39 5.27 -2.90
N ALA A 248 10.06 5.28 -2.87
CA ALA A 248 9.27 5.42 -1.65
C ALA A 248 9.51 4.22 -0.70
N ILE A 249 9.58 3.01 -1.25
CA ILE A 249 9.90 1.77 -0.52
C ILE A 249 11.33 1.79 0.03
N ALA A 250 12.30 2.22 -0.78
CA ALA A 250 13.71 2.28 -0.39
C ALA A 250 13.95 3.19 0.83
N LEU A 251 13.22 4.30 0.96
CA LEU A 251 13.31 5.22 2.11
C LEU A 251 12.90 4.57 3.45
N ARG A 252 12.24 3.41 3.43
CA ARG A 252 11.77 2.70 4.63
C ARG A 252 12.67 1.57 5.05
N ALA A 253 13.31 0.93 4.07
CA ALA A 253 14.24 -0.16 4.27
C ALA A 253 15.55 0.24 5.00
N TRP A 254 15.75 1.53 5.29
CA TRP A 254 17.05 2.05 5.72
C TRP A 254 17.36 1.94 7.22
N ASN A 255 16.51 1.34 8.05
CA ASN A 255 16.97 0.84 9.35
C ASN A 255 17.68 -0.49 9.14
N LYS A 256 18.93 -0.43 8.65
CA LYS A 256 19.83 -1.57 8.45
C LYS A 256 19.67 -2.61 9.57
N PRO A 257 19.27 -3.86 9.27
CA PRO A 257 19.78 -4.97 10.05
C PRO A 257 21.30 -4.98 9.87
N SER A 258 22.03 -5.17 10.98
CA SER A 258 23.47 -5.43 10.97
C SER A 258 23.84 -6.40 9.84
N PRO A 259 24.96 -6.19 9.10
CA PRO A 259 25.39 -7.06 8.04
C PRO A 259 25.94 -8.37 8.63
N THR A 260 25.03 -9.26 9.03
CA THR A 260 25.34 -10.66 9.32
C THR A 260 24.36 -11.53 8.54
N LEU A 261 24.40 -11.40 7.21
CA LEU A 261 23.99 -12.50 6.35
C LEU A 261 25.06 -13.58 6.45
N SER A 262 24.66 -14.72 7.00
CA SER A 262 25.46 -15.94 7.09
C SER A 262 25.96 -16.37 5.69
N PRO A 263 27.25 -16.74 5.53
CA PRO A 263 27.80 -17.16 4.25
C PRO A 263 27.41 -18.62 3.98
N ARG A 264 26.17 -18.87 3.56
CA ARG A 264 25.77 -20.18 3.00
C ARG A 264 24.88 -20.03 1.78
N MET A 265 25.46 -19.51 0.72
CA MET A 265 25.16 -19.99 -0.63
C MET A 265 26.49 -20.19 -1.35
N LYS A 266 27.06 -21.39 -1.22
CA LYS A 266 28.03 -21.87 -2.19
C LYS A 266 27.25 -22.74 -3.19
N PRO A 267 27.44 -22.55 -4.51
CA PRO A 267 26.88 -23.45 -5.50
C PRO A 267 27.49 -24.84 -5.30
N VAL A 268 26.63 -25.85 -5.29
CA VAL A 268 27.05 -27.25 -5.37
C VAL A 268 27.55 -27.46 -6.79
N SER A 269 28.84 -27.79 -6.93
CA SER A 269 29.46 -28.32 -8.14
C SER A 269 29.06 -29.76 -8.36
#